data_AF-A0ABC8K8Z3-F1
#
_entry.id   AF-A0ABC8K8Z3-F1
#
_cell.length_a   1.000
_cell.length_b   1.000
_cell.length_c   1.000
_cell.angle_alpha   90.00
_cell.angle_beta   90.00
_cell.angle_gamma   90.00
#
_symmetry.space_group_name_H-M   'P 1'
#
loop_
_entity.id
_entity.type
_entity.pdbx_description
1 polymer ?
#
loop_
_entity_poly.entity_id
_entity_poly.type
_entity_poly.pdbx_seq_one_letter_code
_entity_poly.pdbx_strand_id
1 'polypeptide(L)'
;MQLHISPSMRSLTISSSNEFFDSMKIKVAPPLISYRTLFHTILILAFLLPFVFILTALVTLEGVNKCSSIDCLGRRLGPRLLGRVDDSEQRLVRDFYKILNEVSTQDIPDGLKLPNSFRQLVSDMKNNHYDAKTFSLILRAMIEKFERDMRESKFAELMNKHFAASSIPKGIHCLSLRLTDEYSSNAHARRQLPSPERLPVLSDNAYHHFVLATDNILAASVVVSSAVQSSSKPEKIVFHVITDKKTYAGMHSWFALNSVAPAIVEVKSVHQFDWLTRENVPVLEAVESHHGIRNYYHGNHIAGANLSETTPRKFASKLQSRSPKYISLLNHLRIYLPELFPNLDKVVFLDDDIVIQRDLSPLWDIDLHGKVNGAVETCRGEDEWVMSKRLRNYFNFSHPLIAKHLDPEECAWAYGMNIFDLRTWRKTDIRETYHSWLKANLKSNLTMWKLGTLPPALIAFKGHVQAIDSSWHMLGLGYQSNTNIENVKKAAVIHYNGQSKPWLEIGFEHLRPFWTKYVNYSNDFIRNCHILE
;
A
#
# COMPACT_ATOMS: atom_id res chain seq x y z
N MET A 1 -53.66 -5.79 -45.61
CA MET A 1 -53.25 -7.16 -45.93
C MET A 1 -53.00 -7.86 -44.62
N GLN A 2 -53.93 -8.72 -44.18
CA GLN A 2 -53.79 -9.48 -42.94
C GLN A 2 -53.48 -10.92 -43.28
N LEU A 3 -52.50 -11.48 -42.59
CA LEU A 3 -51.93 -12.79 -42.88
C LEU A 3 -52.28 -13.72 -41.72
N HIS A 4 -53.20 -14.66 -41.95
CA HIS A 4 -53.63 -15.61 -40.93
C HIS A 4 -53.05 -16.99 -41.24
N ILE A 5 -52.24 -17.49 -40.30
CA ILE A 5 -51.63 -18.81 -40.35
C ILE A 5 -52.43 -19.71 -39.40
N SER A 6 -52.94 -20.84 -39.92
CA SER A 6 -53.70 -21.77 -39.06
C SER A 6 -52.77 -22.47 -38.06
N PRO A 7 -53.26 -22.82 -36.85
CA PRO A 7 -52.41 -23.41 -35.79
C PRO A 7 -51.77 -24.76 -36.16
N SER A 8 -52.25 -25.42 -37.22
CA SER A 8 -51.66 -26.67 -37.74
C SER A 8 -50.70 -26.47 -38.92
N MET A 9 -50.48 -25.22 -39.35
CA MET A 9 -49.58 -24.80 -40.44
C MET A 9 -49.84 -25.45 -41.82
N ARG A 10 -51.03 -26.02 -42.06
CA ARG A 10 -51.34 -26.70 -43.33
C ARG A 10 -52.01 -25.83 -44.39
N SER A 11 -52.41 -24.60 -44.06
CA SER A 11 -52.96 -23.66 -45.04
C SER A 11 -52.62 -22.23 -44.66
N LEU A 12 -52.30 -21.43 -45.67
CA LEU A 12 -51.96 -20.02 -45.56
C LEU A 12 -52.98 -19.23 -46.38
N THR A 13 -53.76 -18.37 -45.71
CA THR A 13 -54.79 -17.56 -46.38
C THR A 13 -54.41 -16.09 -46.24
N ILE A 14 -54.28 -15.41 -47.39
CA ILE A 14 -53.96 -13.99 -47.48
C ILE A 14 -55.22 -13.28 -47.97
N SER A 15 -55.74 -12.32 -47.21
CA SER A 15 -56.85 -11.48 -47.68
C SER A 15 -56.44 -10.01 -47.78
N SER A 16 -56.77 -9.43 -48.94
CA SER A 16 -56.88 -7.99 -49.18
C SER A 16 -58.32 -7.66 -49.52
N SER A 17 -58.83 -6.53 -49.03
CA SER A 17 -60.17 -6.04 -49.30
C SER A 17 -60.42 -5.88 -50.80
N ASN A 18 -61.61 -6.31 -51.23
CA ASN A 18 -62.23 -6.32 -52.57
C ASN A 18 -62.06 -7.61 -53.41
N GLU A 19 -63.14 -8.41 -53.35
CA GLU A 19 -63.78 -9.22 -54.40
C GLU A 19 -62.94 -9.75 -55.58
N PHE A 20 -62.54 -11.02 -55.52
CA PHE A 20 -63.05 -12.13 -56.37
C PHE A 20 -62.22 -13.38 -56.04
N PHE A 21 -62.89 -14.51 -55.76
CA PHE A 21 -62.25 -15.77 -55.40
C PHE A 21 -61.76 -16.51 -56.64
N ASP A 22 -60.46 -16.82 -56.70
CA ASP A 22 -59.97 -17.96 -57.50
C ASP A 22 -58.94 -18.77 -56.72
N SER A 23 -59.15 -20.08 -56.65
CA SER A 23 -58.41 -21.00 -55.79
C SER A 23 -57.53 -21.91 -56.65
N MET A 24 -56.27 -21.52 -56.79
CA MET A 24 -55.29 -22.30 -57.55
C MET A 24 -54.83 -23.52 -56.73
N LYS A 25 -55.51 -24.66 -56.92
CA LYS A 25 -55.11 -25.97 -56.38
C LYS A 25 -53.85 -26.47 -57.09
N ILE A 26 -52.69 -26.29 -56.47
CA ILE A 26 -51.45 -26.95 -56.90
C ILE A 26 -51.39 -28.34 -56.26
N LYS A 27 -51.71 -29.38 -57.04
CA LYS A 27 -51.44 -30.79 -56.71
C LYS A 27 -49.96 -31.07 -56.97
N VAL A 28 -49.17 -31.27 -55.92
CA VAL A 28 -47.79 -31.78 -56.03
C VAL A 28 -47.82 -33.30 -55.87
N ALA A 29 -47.33 -34.01 -56.88
CA ALA A 29 -47.14 -35.46 -56.90
C ALA A 29 -46.10 -35.90 -55.84
N PRO A 30 -46.17 -37.15 -55.33
CA PRO A 30 -45.48 -37.52 -54.10
C PRO A 30 -43.97 -37.62 -54.31
N PRO A 31 -43.13 -37.08 -53.40
CA PRO A 31 -41.70 -37.34 -53.44
C PRO A 31 -41.43 -38.74 -52.91
N LEU A 32 -40.65 -39.50 -53.67
CA LEU A 32 -40.16 -40.86 -53.39
C LEU A 32 -39.22 -40.98 -52.18
N ILE A 33 -39.15 -39.96 -51.32
CA ILE A 33 -38.23 -39.90 -50.17
C ILE A 33 -39.01 -39.37 -48.97
N SER A 34 -39.13 -40.20 -47.94
CA SER A 34 -39.83 -39.85 -46.71
C SER A 34 -39.23 -38.59 -46.09
N TYR A 35 -40.08 -37.63 -45.72
CA TYR A 35 -39.71 -36.43 -44.98
C TYR A 35 -38.92 -36.76 -43.70
N ARG A 36 -39.13 -37.96 -43.14
CA ARG A 36 -38.42 -38.48 -41.98
C ARG A 36 -36.95 -38.75 -42.29
N THR A 37 -36.62 -39.29 -43.46
CA THR A 37 -35.24 -39.48 -43.91
C THR A 37 -34.56 -38.15 -44.19
N LEU A 38 -35.27 -37.20 -44.82
CA LEU A 38 -34.73 -35.86 -45.10
C LEU A 38 -34.42 -35.09 -43.81
N PHE A 39 -35.32 -35.16 -42.83
CA PHE A 39 -35.16 -34.54 -41.52
C PHE A 39 -33.94 -35.12 -40.78
N HIS A 40 -33.80 -36.45 -40.75
CA HIS A 40 -32.65 -37.08 -40.12
C HIS A 40 -31.34 -36.76 -40.86
N THR A 41 -31.33 -36.69 -42.19
CA THR A 41 -30.13 -36.27 -42.92
C THR A 41 -29.75 -34.82 -42.63
N ILE A 42 -30.72 -33.90 -42.58
CA ILE A 42 -30.46 -32.49 -42.25
C ILE A 42 -29.98 -32.34 -40.82
N LEU A 43 -30.59 -33.07 -39.87
CA LEU A 43 -30.17 -33.09 -38.48
C LEU A 43 -28.72 -33.59 -38.35
N ILE A 44 -28.38 -34.70 -39.02
CA ILE A 44 -27.03 -35.27 -39.03
C ILE A 44 -26.02 -34.27 -39.62
N LEU A 45 -26.36 -33.61 -40.74
CA LEU A 45 -25.52 -32.58 -41.36
C LEU A 45 -25.36 -31.35 -40.44
N ALA A 46 -26.41 -30.93 -39.74
CA ALA A 46 -26.37 -29.79 -38.82
C ALA A 46 -25.45 -30.03 -37.61
N PHE A 47 -25.28 -31.28 -37.18
CA PHE A 47 -24.32 -31.64 -36.13
C PHE A 47 -22.92 -31.95 -36.65
N LEU A 48 -22.78 -32.54 -37.85
CA LEU A 48 -21.49 -32.90 -38.42
C LEU A 48 -20.73 -31.70 -39.00
N LEU A 49 -21.41 -30.78 -39.69
CA LEU A 49 -20.75 -29.65 -40.35
C LEU A 49 -20.02 -28.71 -39.38
N PRO A 50 -20.59 -28.31 -38.22
CA PRO A 50 -19.86 -27.50 -37.25
C PRO A 50 -18.67 -28.24 -36.64
N PHE A 51 -18.79 -29.56 -36.44
CA PHE A 51 -17.70 -30.38 -35.90
C PHE A 51 -16.55 -30.49 -36.89
N VAL A 52 -16.85 -30.71 -38.18
CA VAL A 52 -15.86 -30.71 -39.26
C VAL A 52 -15.22 -29.32 -39.39
N PHE A 53 -16.02 -28.25 -39.34
CA PHE A 53 -15.53 -26.87 -39.41
C PHE A 53 -14.58 -26.54 -38.25
N ILE A 54 -14.95 -26.87 -37.01
CA ILE A 54 -14.11 -26.66 -35.82
C ILE A 54 -12.83 -27.50 -35.93
N LEU A 55 -12.91 -28.75 -36.38
CA LEU A 55 -11.74 -29.61 -36.56
C LEU A 55 -10.79 -29.04 -37.63
N THR A 56 -11.32 -28.57 -38.76
CA THR A 56 -10.50 -27.91 -39.80
C THR A 56 -9.92 -26.59 -39.32
N ALA A 57 -10.69 -25.79 -38.57
CA ALA A 57 -10.24 -24.51 -38.03
C ALA A 57 -9.11 -24.69 -36.99
N LEU A 58 -9.21 -25.68 -36.11
CA LEU A 58 -8.16 -26.06 -35.15
C LEU A 58 -6.90 -26.54 -35.87
N VAL A 59 -7.04 -27.31 -36.95
CA VAL A 59 -5.91 -27.75 -37.78
C VAL A 59 -5.23 -26.56 -38.47
N THR A 60 -5.98 -25.54 -38.88
CA THR A 60 -5.40 -24.32 -39.50
C THR A 60 -4.80 -23.32 -38.50
N LEU A 61 -5.29 -23.30 -37.25
CA LEU A 61 -4.83 -22.36 -36.21
C LEU A 61 -3.60 -22.86 -35.45
N GLU A 62 -3.34 -24.17 -35.40
CA GLU A 62 -2.21 -24.77 -34.66
C GLU A 62 -0.92 -24.99 -35.48
N GLY A 63 -0.76 -24.41 -36.67
CA GLY A 63 0.44 -24.72 -37.47
C GLY A 63 0.74 -23.85 -38.68
N VAL A 64 0.93 -22.54 -38.50
CA VAL A 64 1.84 -21.79 -39.40
C VAL A 64 3.25 -22.00 -38.88
N ASN A 65 3.85 -23.14 -39.20
CA ASN A 65 5.31 -23.34 -39.23
C ASN A 65 5.64 -24.56 -40.10
N LYS A 66 6.10 -24.28 -41.33
CA LYS A 66 6.86 -25.14 -42.26
C LYS A 66 6.61 -26.66 -42.15
N CYS A 67 5.54 -27.15 -42.77
CA CYS A 67 5.46 -28.55 -43.18
C CYS A 67 4.82 -28.65 -44.55
N SER A 68 5.66 -28.75 -45.58
CA SER A 68 5.27 -29.01 -46.96
C SER A 68 5.74 -30.41 -47.33
N SER A 69 5.06 -31.43 -46.83
CA SER A 69 5.07 -32.78 -47.38
C SER A 69 3.80 -33.54 -46.97
N ILE A 70 3.37 -34.47 -47.82
CA ILE A 70 2.19 -35.33 -47.69
C ILE A 70 2.24 -36.25 -46.44
N ASP A 71 3.31 -36.21 -45.67
CA ASP A 71 3.58 -37.09 -44.52
C ASP A 71 2.85 -36.66 -43.22
N CYS A 72 2.28 -35.44 -43.17
CA CYS A 72 1.58 -34.93 -41.99
C CYS A 72 0.14 -35.43 -41.81
N LEU A 73 -0.48 -36.01 -42.85
CA LEU A 73 -1.84 -36.56 -42.77
C LEU A 73 -1.92 -37.84 -41.93
N GLY A 74 -0.78 -38.51 -41.67
CA GLY A 74 -0.73 -39.76 -40.89
C GLY A 74 -0.80 -39.60 -39.36
N ARG A 75 -0.75 -38.38 -38.79
CA ARG A 75 -0.60 -38.17 -37.34
C ARG A 75 -1.85 -37.77 -36.56
N ARG A 76 -3.03 -37.55 -37.19
CA ARG A 76 -4.25 -37.09 -36.47
C ARG A 76 -5.50 -37.97 -36.64
N LEU A 77 -5.49 -38.98 -37.50
CA LEU A 77 -6.39 -40.14 -37.41
C LEU A 77 -5.58 -41.27 -36.78
N GLY A 78 -5.92 -41.66 -35.55
CA GLY A 78 -5.00 -42.29 -34.61
C GLY A 78 -4.25 -43.54 -35.10
N PRO A 79 -3.05 -43.82 -34.54
CA PRO A 79 -2.40 -45.11 -34.68
C PRO A 79 -3.07 -46.08 -33.72
N ARG A 80 -4.27 -46.54 -34.07
CA ARG A 80 -4.84 -47.76 -33.48
C ARG A 80 -4.98 -48.89 -34.50
N LEU A 81 -4.68 -48.65 -35.77
CA LEU A 81 -4.71 -49.71 -36.78
C LEU A 81 -3.37 -50.04 -37.44
N LEU A 82 -2.44 -49.10 -37.64
CA LEU A 82 -1.08 -49.43 -38.09
C LEU A 82 -0.11 -48.30 -37.68
N GLY A 83 0.91 -48.63 -36.87
CA GLY A 83 2.05 -47.75 -36.62
C GLY A 83 2.22 -47.30 -35.17
N ARG A 84 3.14 -47.94 -34.46
CA ARG A 84 3.72 -47.61 -33.14
C ARG A 84 3.63 -46.10 -32.79
N VAL A 85 2.82 -45.74 -31.78
CA VAL A 85 3.03 -44.49 -31.02
C VAL A 85 4.43 -44.60 -30.44
N ASP A 86 5.26 -43.57 -30.60
CA ASP A 86 6.57 -43.54 -29.98
C ASP A 86 6.39 -43.35 -28.47
N ASP A 87 6.08 -44.46 -27.77
CA ASP A 87 5.96 -44.59 -26.32
C ASP A 87 7.22 -44.10 -25.60
N SER A 88 8.33 -43.89 -26.32
CA SER A 88 9.61 -43.49 -25.78
C SER A 88 9.56 -42.12 -25.09
N GLU A 89 8.93 -41.09 -25.68
CA GLU A 89 8.88 -39.74 -25.09
C GLU A 89 8.01 -39.69 -23.82
N GLN A 90 6.81 -40.28 -23.87
CA GLN A 90 5.94 -40.38 -22.69
C GLN A 90 6.55 -41.25 -21.59
N ARG A 91 7.29 -42.29 -21.96
CA ARG A 91 8.06 -43.12 -21.04
C ARG A 91 9.22 -42.34 -20.42
N LEU A 92 9.95 -41.54 -21.20
CA LEU A 92 11.07 -40.71 -20.73
C LEU A 92 10.60 -39.68 -19.69
N VAL A 93 9.49 -39.00 -19.94
CA VAL A 93 8.90 -38.04 -18.99
C VAL A 93 8.46 -38.75 -17.71
N ARG A 94 7.79 -39.91 -17.83
CA ARG A 94 7.34 -40.71 -16.68
C ARG A 94 8.52 -41.22 -15.84
N ASP A 95 9.57 -41.69 -16.51
CA ASP A 95 10.80 -42.18 -15.87
C ASP A 95 11.53 -41.03 -15.18
N PHE A 96 11.57 -39.84 -15.79
CA PHE A 96 12.16 -38.64 -15.17
C PHE A 96 11.38 -38.17 -13.94
N TYR A 97 10.04 -38.17 -13.98
CA TYR A 97 9.21 -37.91 -12.81
C TYR A 97 9.46 -38.91 -11.69
N LYS A 98 9.61 -40.20 -12.02
CA LYS A 98 9.92 -41.24 -11.04
C LYS A 98 11.28 -40.97 -10.38
N ILE A 99 12.29 -40.62 -11.18
CA ILE A 99 13.62 -40.26 -10.67
C ILE A 99 13.56 -39.02 -9.79
N LEU A 100 12.83 -37.97 -10.17
CA LEU A 100 12.66 -36.78 -9.33
C LEU A 100 12.00 -37.10 -7.99
N ASN A 101 10.99 -37.97 -7.98
CA ASN A 101 10.36 -38.42 -6.73
C ASN A 101 11.31 -39.27 -5.88
N GLU A 102 12.06 -40.18 -6.48
CA GLU A 102 13.07 -40.97 -5.76
C GLU A 102 14.21 -40.10 -5.19
N VAL A 103 14.59 -39.07 -5.94
CA VAL A 103 15.61 -38.11 -5.51
C VAL A 103 15.07 -37.24 -4.41
N SER A 104 13.78 -36.84 -4.44
CA SER A 104 13.18 -35.95 -3.44
C SER A 104 13.31 -36.44 -1.99
N THR A 105 13.44 -37.75 -1.78
CA THR A 105 13.54 -38.39 -0.46
C THR A 105 14.97 -38.79 -0.06
N GLN A 106 15.95 -38.69 -0.97
CA GLN A 106 17.35 -38.99 -0.67
C GLN A 106 18.03 -37.79 -0.01
N ASP A 107 19.02 -38.02 0.85
CA ASP A 107 19.86 -36.93 1.37
C ASP A 107 20.81 -36.42 0.29
N ILE A 108 21.06 -35.11 0.29
CA ILE A 108 22.06 -34.50 -0.60
C ILE A 108 23.44 -34.76 0.02
N PRO A 109 24.40 -35.35 -0.70
CA PRO A 109 25.74 -35.62 -0.17
C PRO A 109 26.46 -34.34 0.28
N ASP A 110 27.02 -34.36 1.49
CA ASP A 110 27.86 -33.27 1.99
C ASP A 110 29.11 -33.09 1.12
N GLY A 111 29.40 -31.85 0.72
CA GLY A 111 30.56 -31.51 -0.10
C GLY A 111 30.37 -31.64 -1.63
N LEU A 112 29.15 -31.90 -2.10
CA LEU A 112 28.83 -31.91 -3.53
C LEU A 112 29.12 -30.53 -4.15
N LYS A 113 30.01 -30.49 -5.16
CA LYS A 113 30.30 -29.25 -5.91
C LYS A 113 29.11 -28.90 -6.81
N LEU A 114 28.38 -27.85 -6.44
CA LEU A 114 27.23 -27.39 -7.19
C LEU A 114 27.64 -26.37 -8.26
N PRO A 115 27.15 -26.50 -9.50
CA PRO A 115 27.28 -25.48 -10.53
C PRO A 115 26.68 -24.14 -10.10
N ASN A 116 27.22 -23.03 -10.61
CA ASN A 116 26.72 -21.68 -10.29
C ASN A 116 25.54 -21.27 -11.18
N SER A 117 25.27 -22.00 -12.27
CA SER A 117 24.16 -21.71 -13.18
C SER A 117 23.64 -22.97 -13.83
N PHE A 118 22.38 -22.92 -14.30
CA PHE A 118 21.79 -24.02 -15.07
C PHE A 118 22.60 -24.32 -16.35
N ARG A 119 23.17 -23.31 -17.00
CA ARG A 119 24.03 -23.49 -18.18
C ARG A 119 25.28 -24.30 -17.85
N GLN A 120 25.91 -24.02 -16.71
CA GLN A 120 27.05 -24.78 -16.24
C GLN A 120 26.66 -26.22 -15.92
N LEU A 121 25.52 -26.45 -15.26
CA LEU A 121 24.99 -27.81 -15.03
C LEU A 121 24.82 -28.60 -16.33
N VAL A 122 24.25 -27.99 -17.37
CA VAL A 122 24.07 -28.63 -18.69
C VAL A 122 25.43 -28.93 -19.35
N SER A 123 26.41 -28.02 -19.21
CA SER A 123 27.77 -28.24 -19.72
C SER A 123 28.46 -29.39 -18.99
N ASP A 124 28.35 -29.44 -17.66
CA ASP A 124 28.96 -30.47 -16.82
C ASP A 124 28.33 -31.84 -17.10
N MET A 125 27.01 -31.88 -17.31
CA MET A 125 26.29 -33.09 -17.75
C MET A 125 26.83 -33.62 -19.08
N LYS A 126 27.08 -32.74 -20.06
CA LYS A 126 27.62 -33.11 -21.37
C LYS A 126 29.05 -33.63 -21.28
N ASN A 127 29.89 -32.99 -20.46
CA ASN A 127 31.32 -33.31 -20.35
C ASN A 127 31.60 -34.53 -19.46
N ASN A 128 30.82 -34.72 -18.40
CA ASN A 128 31.03 -35.77 -17.40
C ASN A 128 30.05 -36.96 -17.56
N HIS A 129 29.19 -36.95 -18.57
CA HIS A 129 28.20 -37.99 -18.86
C HIS A 129 27.34 -38.39 -17.64
N TYR A 130 26.81 -37.40 -16.92
CA TYR A 130 25.94 -37.67 -15.77
C TYR A 130 24.68 -38.43 -16.18
N ASP A 131 24.30 -39.42 -15.37
CA ASP A 131 23.01 -40.09 -15.50
C ASP A 131 21.86 -39.20 -14.99
N ALA A 132 20.63 -39.54 -15.37
CA ALA A 132 19.45 -38.76 -15.02
C ALA A 132 19.27 -38.61 -13.50
N LYS A 133 19.70 -39.61 -12.71
CA LYS A 133 19.65 -39.56 -11.25
C LYS A 133 20.62 -38.54 -10.67
N THR A 134 21.87 -38.54 -11.13
CA THR A 134 22.89 -37.57 -10.72
C THR A 134 22.49 -36.15 -11.13
N PHE A 135 21.99 -35.98 -12.36
CA PHE A 135 21.46 -34.69 -12.81
C PHE A 135 20.34 -34.18 -11.89
N SER A 136 19.35 -35.02 -11.60
CA SER A 136 18.23 -34.66 -10.71
C SER A 136 18.69 -34.34 -9.28
N LEU A 137 19.69 -35.06 -8.75
CA LEU A 137 20.30 -34.78 -7.45
C LEU A 137 20.99 -33.41 -7.42
N ILE A 138 21.84 -33.11 -8.41
CA ILE A 138 22.53 -31.82 -8.51
C ILE A 138 21.52 -30.69 -8.72
N LEU A 139 20.52 -30.88 -9.59
CA LEU A 139 19.48 -29.90 -9.84
C LEU A 139 18.68 -29.57 -8.57
N ARG A 140 18.25 -30.58 -7.81
CA ARG A 140 17.57 -30.39 -6.53
C ARG A 140 18.46 -29.61 -5.56
N ALA A 141 19.72 -30.01 -5.42
CA ALA A 141 20.66 -29.32 -4.54
C ALA A 141 20.92 -27.87 -4.96
N MET A 142 20.96 -27.58 -6.26
CA MET A 142 21.01 -26.21 -6.78
C MET A 142 19.75 -25.42 -6.45
N ILE A 143 18.56 -26.01 -6.61
CA ILE A 143 17.29 -25.36 -6.26
C ILE A 143 17.25 -25.03 -4.77
N GLU A 144 17.54 -25.99 -3.89
CA GLU A 144 17.56 -25.77 -2.44
C GLU A 144 18.58 -24.71 -2.02
N LYS A 145 19.77 -24.69 -2.66
CA LYS A 145 20.77 -23.64 -2.46
C LYS A 145 20.23 -22.28 -2.90
N PHE A 146 19.67 -22.16 -4.10
CA PHE A 146 19.14 -20.90 -4.61
C PHE A 146 17.93 -20.39 -3.81
N GLU A 147 17.07 -21.28 -3.32
CA GLU A 147 15.98 -20.91 -2.40
C GLU A 147 16.53 -20.35 -1.09
N ARG A 148 17.59 -20.96 -0.53
CA ARG A 148 18.28 -20.48 0.67
C ARG A 148 18.93 -19.11 0.43
N ASP A 149 19.72 -18.97 -0.63
CA ASP A 149 20.42 -17.73 -1.00
C ASP A 149 19.41 -16.59 -1.26
N MET A 150 18.31 -16.88 -1.97
CA MET A 150 17.22 -15.93 -2.20
C MET A 150 16.57 -15.50 -0.88
N ARG A 151 16.31 -16.45 0.02
CA ARG A 151 15.71 -16.17 1.33
C ARG A 151 16.62 -15.29 2.20
N GLU A 152 17.91 -15.61 2.27
CA GLU A 152 18.91 -14.82 3.00
C GLU A 152 19.03 -13.41 2.43
N SER A 153 19.13 -13.29 1.11
CA SER A 153 19.14 -12.00 0.41
C SER A 153 17.89 -11.18 0.70
N LYS A 154 16.72 -11.82 0.76
CA LYS A 154 15.46 -11.13 1.09
C LYS A 154 15.43 -10.61 2.52
N PHE A 155 15.98 -11.36 3.48
CA PHE A 155 16.12 -10.88 4.86
C PHE A 155 17.08 -9.69 4.97
N ALA A 156 18.22 -9.76 4.29
CA ALA A 156 19.18 -8.67 4.22
C ALA A 156 18.57 -7.40 3.59
N GLU A 157 17.85 -7.54 2.48
CA GLU A 157 17.10 -6.46 1.84
C GLU A 157 16.13 -5.78 2.82
N LEU A 158 15.31 -6.55 3.52
CA LEU A 158 14.33 -6.02 4.49
C LEU A 158 15.00 -5.29 5.65
N MET A 159 16.12 -5.81 6.14
CA MET A 159 16.91 -5.18 7.20
C MET A 159 17.53 -3.86 6.72
N ASN A 160 18.19 -3.87 5.57
CA ASN A 160 18.79 -2.67 4.97
C ASN A 160 17.72 -1.61 4.69
N LYS A 161 16.54 -2.00 4.20
CA LYS A 161 15.40 -1.10 4.01
C LYS A 161 14.95 -0.49 5.34
N HIS A 162 14.93 -1.25 6.43
CA HIS A 162 14.58 -0.73 7.76
C HIS A 162 15.59 0.30 8.28
N PHE A 163 16.89 0.03 8.12
CA PHE A 163 17.93 0.99 8.49
C PHE A 163 17.90 2.23 7.63
N ALA A 164 17.80 2.09 6.30
CA ALA A 164 17.68 3.22 5.38
C ALA A 164 16.48 4.13 5.74
N ALA A 165 15.32 3.52 6.02
CA ALA A 165 14.11 4.26 6.42
C ALA A 165 14.20 4.97 7.77
N SER A 166 15.08 4.51 8.66
CA SER A 166 15.28 5.08 10.01
C SER A 166 16.49 6.02 10.08
N SER A 167 17.33 6.02 9.05
CA SER A 167 18.53 6.85 8.95
C SER A 167 18.22 8.27 8.48
N ILE A 168 19.14 9.20 8.76
CA ILE A 168 19.08 10.58 8.26
C ILE A 168 19.99 10.68 7.04
N PRO A 169 19.46 10.96 5.83
CA PRO A 169 20.27 11.14 4.64
C PRO A 169 21.29 12.28 4.79
N LYS A 170 22.46 12.14 4.14
CA LYS A 170 23.54 13.14 4.21
C LYS A 170 23.08 14.55 3.85
N GLY A 171 22.28 14.69 2.79
CA GLY A 171 21.76 16.00 2.38
C GLY A 171 20.82 16.63 3.41
N ILE A 172 19.90 15.86 4.00
CA ILE A 172 19.01 16.35 5.06
C ILE A 172 19.80 16.72 6.32
N HIS A 173 20.83 15.94 6.66
CA HIS A 173 21.73 16.26 7.77
C HIS A 173 22.50 17.56 7.52
N CYS A 174 23.07 17.75 6.31
CA CYS A 174 23.69 19.01 5.88
C CYS A 174 22.73 20.18 6.02
N LEU A 175 21.50 20.04 5.52
CA LEU A 175 20.48 21.09 5.58
C LEU A 175 20.22 21.53 7.02
N SER A 176 20.03 20.57 7.93
CA SER A 176 19.79 20.84 9.34
C SER A 176 20.96 21.57 10.00
N LEU A 177 22.21 21.12 9.75
CA LEU A 177 23.40 21.75 10.31
C LEU A 177 23.60 23.18 9.79
N ARG A 178 23.45 23.42 8.48
CA ARG A 178 23.63 24.75 7.89
C ARG A 178 22.57 25.74 8.37
N LEU A 179 21.31 25.31 8.46
CA LEU A 179 20.26 26.19 8.99
C LEU A 179 20.43 26.46 10.49
N THR A 180 21.00 25.52 11.24
CA THR A 180 21.34 25.74 12.65
C THR A 180 22.49 26.75 12.78
N ASP A 181 23.47 26.71 11.89
CA ASP A 181 24.54 27.69 11.80
C ASP A 181 23.99 29.11 11.50
N GLU A 182 23.07 29.23 10.53
CA GLU A 182 22.36 30.48 10.23
C GLU A 182 21.61 31.03 11.45
N TYR A 183 20.94 30.18 12.24
CA TYR A 183 20.27 30.64 13.47
C TYR A 183 21.24 31.35 14.42
N SER A 184 22.50 30.93 14.47
CA SER A 184 23.50 31.47 15.39
C SER A 184 24.08 32.81 14.92
N SER A 185 24.25 33.00 13.61
CA SER A 185 25.02 34.10 13.02
C SER A 185 24.16 35.12 12.26
N ASN A 186 22.99 34.73 11.77
CA ASN A 186 22.12 35.54 10.93
C ASN A 186 20.91 36.08 11.71
N ALA A 187 20.79 37.41 11.80
CA ALA A 187 19.66 38.04 12.49
C ALA A 187 18.32 37.78 11.79
N HIS A 188 18.32 37.61 10.47
CA HIS A 188 17.09 37.31 9.71
C HIS A 188 16.59 35.89 9.98
N ALA A 189 17.49 34.93 10.20
CA ALA A 189 17.15 33.56 10.59
C ALA A 189 16.48 33.46 11.98
N ARG A 190 16.71 34.46 12.84
CA ARG A 190 16.08 34.61 14.16
C ARG A 190 14.87 35.54 14.19
N ARG A 191 14.39 36.00 13.04
CA ARG A 191 13.20 36.85 12.96
C ARG A 191 12.00 36.14 13.58
N GLN A 192 11.26 36.82 14.47
CA GLN A 192 10.05 36.29 15.09
C GLN A 192 9.06 35.75 14.04
N LEU A 193 8.58 34.52 14.28
CA LEU A 193 7.58 33.84 13.46
C LEU A 193 6.29 33.62 14.27
N PRO A 194 5.16 34.26 13.90
CA PRO A 194 5.01 35.31 12.89
C PRO A 194 5.44 36.70 13.39
N SER A 195 5.28 37.75 12.57
CA SER A 195 5.53 39.11 13.03
C SER A 195 4.62 39.49 14.20
N PRO A 196 5.04 40.42 15.09
CA PRO A 196 4.26 40.81 16.27
C PRO A 196 2.81 41.21 15.97
N GLU A 197 2.53 41.85 14.82
CA GLU A 197 1.16 42.26 14.46
C GLU A 197 0.25 41.06 14.16
N ARG A 198 0.83 39.90 13.80
CA ARG A 198 0.10 38.68 13.45
C ARG A 198 -0.02 37.70 14.62
N LEU A 199 0.56 37.97 15.78
CA LEU A 199 0.45 37.10 16.96
C LEU A 199 -1.01 36.80 17.38
N PRO A 200 -1.95 37.76 17.37
CA PRO A 200 -3.34 37.47 17.74
C PRO A 200 -4.02 36.43 16.84
N VAL A 201 -3.57 36.31 15.60
CA VAL A 201 -4.12 35.38 14.60
C VAL A 201 -3.83 33.92 14.96
N LEU A 202 -2.80 33.65 15.78
CA LEU A 202 -2.45 32.29 16.20
C LEU A 202 -3.53 31.60 17.05
N SER A 203 -4.50 32.36 17.56
CA SER A 203 -5.65 31.87 18.31
C SER A 203 -7.01 32.29 17.72
N ASP A 204 -7.02 32.82 16.50
CA ASP A 204 -8.24 33.31 15.86
C ASP A 204 -8.94 32.21 15.04
N ASN A 205 -10.08 31.73 15.56
CA ASN A 205 -10.89 30.69 14.93
C ASN A 205 -11.48 31.07 13.54
N ALA A 206 -11.32 32.31 13.07
CA ALA A 206 -11.62 32.71 11.70
C ALA A 206 -10.56 32.28 10.66
N TYR A 207 -9.48 31.62 11.09
CA TYR A 207 -8.40 31.08 10.26
C TYR A 207 -8.39 29.54 10.28
N HIS A 208 -7.75 28.96 9.27
CA HIS A 208 -7.56 27.52 9.15
C HIS A 208 -6.23 27.12 9.78
N HIS A 209 -6.31 26.57 10.99
CA HIS A 209 -5.17 26.14 11.79
C HIS A 209 -4.73 24.72 11.44
N PHE A 210 -3.53 24.58 10.90
CA PHE A 210 -2.87 23.32 10.62
C PHE A 210 -1.78 23.07 11.65
N VAL A 211 -1.70 21.85 12.16
CA VAL A 211 -0.67 21.42 13.12
C VAL A 211 0.20 20.37 12.48
N LEU A 212 1.51 20.58 12.54
CA LEU A 212 2.51 19.66 12.02
C LEU A 212 3.60 19.46 13.08
N ALA A 213 3.80 18.23 13.53
CA ALA A 213 4.86 17.91 14.48
C ALA A 213 5.95 17.05 13.81
N THR A 214 7.17 17.57 13.68
CA THR A 214 8.28 16.86 12.99
C THR A 214 9.66 17.42 13.33
N ASP A 215 10.66 16.56 13.23
CA ASP A 215 12.09 16.88 13.28
C ASP A 215 12.74 16.92 11.88
N ASN A 216 11.96 16.78 10.81
CA ASN A 216 12.43 16.81 9.44
C ASN A 216 12.06 18.14 8.76
N ILE A 217 13.03 19.05 8.69
CA ILE A 217 12.87 20.40 8.11
C ILE A 217 12.42 20.35 6.65
N LEU A 218 12.98 19.42 5.86
CA LEU A 218 12.65 19.29 4.44
C LEU A 218 11.23 18.74 4.23
N ALA A 219 10.82 17.76 5.04
CA ALA A 219 9.46 17.26 5.00
C ALA A 219 8.45 18.34 5.43
N ALA A 220 8.77 19.11 6.48
CA ALA A 220 7.95 20.22 6.93
C ALA A 220 7.78 21.29 5.85
N SER A 221 8.85 21.63 5.14
CA SER A 221 8.78 22.62 4.07
C SER A 221 7.88 22.17 2.92
N VAL A 222 7.89 20.87 2.57
CA VAL A 222 7.01 20.32 1.53
C VAL A 222 5.55 20.30 1.99
N VAL A 223 5.25 19.89 3.22
CA VAL A 223 3.87 19.91 3.75
C VAL A 223 3.31 21.34 3.72
N VAL A 224 4.04 22.31 4.28
CA VAL A 224 3.60 23.71 4.30
C VAL A 224 3.47 24.27 2.88
N SER A 225 4.47 24.07 2.02
CA SER A 225 4.44 24.58 0.64
C SER A 225 3.31 23.97 -0.17
N SER A 226 3.06 22.67 -0.03
CA SER A 226 1.98 21.99 -0.76
C SER A 226 0.59 22.44 -0.30
N ALA A 227 0.40 22.70 0.99
CA ALA A 227 -0.84 23.26 1.50
C ALA A 227 -1.09 24.69 1.01
N VAL A 228 -0.07 25.55 1.07
CA VAL A 228 -0.17 26.95 0.63
C VAL A 228 -0.43 27.05 -0.87
N GLN A 229 0.31 26.29 -1.69
CA GLN A 229 0.15 26.30 -3.15
C GLN A 229 -1.17 25.70 -3.64
N SER A 230 -1.76 24.80 -2.86
CA SER A 230 -3.02 24.13 -3.24
C SER A 230 -4.27 24.83 -2.72
N SER A 231 -4.13 25.86 -1.88
CA SER A 231 -5.26 26.54 -1.26
C SER A 231 -5.82 27.66 -2.13
N SER A 232 -7.14 27.85 -2.08
CA SER A 232 -7.81 28.99 -2.72
C SER A 232 -7.64 30.30 -1.94
N LYS A 233 -7.33 30.23 -0.64
CA LYS A 233 -7.19 31.38 0.28
C LYS A 233 -5.98 31.21 1.19
N PRO A 234 -4.75 31.26 0.65
CA PRO A 234 -3.53 31.04 1.41
C PRO A 234 -3.35 32.03 2.57
N GLU A 235 -3.94 33.22 2.51
CA GLU A 235 -3.92 34.22 3.59
C GLU A 235 -4.72 33.79 4.84
N LYS A 236 -5.59 32.79 4.72
CA LYS A 236 -6.35 32.21 5.83
C LYS A 236 -5.63 31.05 6.53
N ILE A 237 -4.45 30.66 6.05
CA ILE A 237 -3.71 29.52 6.60
C ILE A 237 -2.81 29.96 7.75
N VAL A 238 -2.91 29.24 8.87
CA VAL A 238 -1.97 29.31 9.99
C VAL A 238 -1.38 27.92 10.22
N PHE A 239 -0.07 27.78 10.11
CA PHE A 239 0.66 26.57 10.45
C PHE A 239 1.33 26.69 11.81
N HIS A 240 1.05 25.76 12.70
CA HIS A 240 1.77 25.54 13.94
C HIS A 240 2.73 24.37 13.75
N VAL A 241 4.00 24.69 13.47
CA VAL A 241 5.07 23.70 13.31
C VAL A 241 5.71 23.45 14.66
N ILE A 242 5.56 22.22 15.17
CA ILE A 242 6.11 21.81 16.45
C ILE A 242 7.30 20.87 16.22
N THR A 243 8.45 21.16 16.82
CA THR A 243 9.67 20.38 16.63
C THR A 243 10.35 20.08 17.96
N ASP A 244 11.33 19.16 17.95
CA ASP A 244 12.14 18.89 19.14
C ASP A 244 13.11 20.05 19.45
N LYS A 245 13.77 19.98 20.61
CA LYS A 245 14.74 21.02 21.02
C LYS A 245 15.96 21.10 20.10
N LYS A 246 16.38 19.97 19.53
CA LYS A 246 17.60 19.86 18.73
C LYS A 246 17.43 20.48 17.34
N THR A 247 16.25 20.34 16.77
CA THR A 247 15.93 20.77 15.41
C THR A 247 15.34 22.19 15.37
N TYR A 248 14.91 22.73 16.51
CA TYR A 248 14.28 24.05 16.61
C TYR A 248 15.03 25.16 15.86
N ALA A 249 16.34 25.31 16.09
CA ALA A 249 17.14 26.37 15.47
C ALA A 249 17.12 26.28 13.93
N GLY A 250 17.32 25.08 13.38
CA GLY A 250 17.26 24.85 11.94
C GLY A 250 15.86 25.02 11.36
N MET A 251 14.83 24.49 12.04
CA MET A 251 13.43 24.61 11.62
C MET A 251 12.97 26.07 11.60
N HIS A 252 13.28 26.82 12.65
CA HIS A 252 12.95 28.25 12.75
C HIS A 252 13.67 29.04 11.66
N SER A 253 14.97 28.80 11.45
CA SER A 253 15.75 29.47 10.39
C SER A 253 15.18 29.22 9.00
N TRP A 254 14.73 27.99 8.72
CA TRP A 254 14.10 27.68 7.44
C TRP A 254 12.91 28.58 7.16
N PHE A 255 11.93 28.64 8.06
CA PHE A 255 10.71 29.43 7.85
C PHE A 255 10.94 30.94 7.98
N ALA A 256 11.98 31.36 8.70
CA ALA A 256 12.36 32.77 8.78
C ALA A 256 13.01 33.28 7.48
N LEU A 257 13.85 32.45 6.85
CA LEU A 257 14.54 32.77 5.60
C LEU A 257 13.70 32.47 4.34
N ASN A 258 12.75 31.53 4.44
CA ASN A 258 11.89 31.10 3.33
C ASN A 258 10.43 31.40 3.66
N SER A 259 10.04 32.65 3.48
CA SER A 259 8.66 33.08 3.75
C SER A 259 7.67 32.37 2.83
N VAL A 260 6.57 31.90 3.41
CA VAL A 260 5.42 31.30 2.70
C VAL A 260 4.22 32.26 2.67
N ALA A 261 4.49 33.57 2.70
CA ALA A 261 3.45 34.59 2.62
C ALA A 261 2.54 34.38 1.39
N PRO A 262 1.22 34.61 1.51
CA PRO A 262 0.55 35.31 2.62
C PRO A 262 0.23 34.47 3.86
N ALA A 263 0.47 33.15 3.82
CA ALA A 263 0.22 32.25 4.95
C ALA A 263 1.11 32.57 6.17
N ILE A 264 0.65 32.14 7.34
CA ILE A 264 1.27 32.41 8.64
C ILE A 264 1.88 31.11 9.16
N VAL A 265 3.12 31.18 9.66
CA VAL A 265 3.80 30.04 10.28
C VAL A 265 4.30 30.46 11.65
N GLU A 266 4.01 29.64 12.65
CA GLU A 266 4.62 29.63 13.97
C GLU A 266 5.52 28.39 14.06
N VAL A 267 6.74 28.57 14.55
CA VAL A 267 7.63 27.45 14.89
C VAL A 267 7.82 27.43 16.40
N LYS A 268 7.39 26.33 17.02
CA LYS A 268 7.57 26.07 18.46
C LYS A 268 8.34 24.79 18.69
N SER A 269 9.07 24.76 19.78
CA SER A 269 9.72 23.55 20.25
C SER A 269 9.01 22.97 21.45
N VAL A 270 9.07 21.64 21.61
CA VAL A 270 8.51 20.92 22.77
C VAL A 270 8.97 21.47 24.12
N HIS A 271 10.19 22.02 24.20
CA HIS A 271 10.73 22.58 25.44
C HIS A 271 10.14 23.94 25.83
N GLN A 272 9.36 24.57 24.95
CA GLN A 272 8.68 25.85 25.21
C GLN A 272 7.27 25.64 25.79
N PHE A 273 6.83 24.40 25.99
CA PHE A 273 5.58 24.08 26.67
C PHE A 273 5.88 23.57 28.08
N ASP A 274 5.75 24.44 29.07
CA ASP A 274 6.14 24.14 30.46
C ASP A 274 5.39 22.94 31.07
N TRP A 275 4.19 22.63 30.56
CA TRP A 275 3.38 21.51 31.04
C TRP A 275 3.80 20.14 30.47
N LEU A 276 4.62 20.08 29.41
CA LEU A 276 5.13 18.83 28.80
C LEU A 276 6.24 18.20 29.66
N THR A 277 5.90 17.79 30.88
CA THR A 277 6.80 17.11 31.81
C THR A 277 6.59 15.59 31.79
N ARG A 278 7.56 14.85 32.34
CA ARG A 278 7.49 13.37 32.47
C ARG A 278 6.25 12.89 33.22
N GLU A 279 5.82 13.67 34.21
CA GLU A 279 4.67 13.35 35.06
C GLU A 279 3.35 13.42 34.28
N ASN A 280 3.26 14.35 33.33
CA ASN A 280 2.06 14.59 32.54
C ASN A 280 1.99 13.73 31.27
N VAL A 281 3.13 13.15 30.84
CA VAL A 281 3.25 12.41 29.58
C VAL A 281 3.78 10.99 29.82
N PRO A 282 2.91 9.99 29.98
CA PRO A 282 3.31 8.61 30.32
C PRO A 282 4.25 7.96 29.29
N VAL A 283 4.23 8.43 28.04
CA VAL A 283 5.16 7.96 27.00
C VAL A 283 6.60 8.38 27.33
N LEU A 284 6.80 9.61 27.81
CA LEU A 284 8.13 10.11 28.17
C LEU A 284 8.72 9.26 29.29
N GLU A 285 7.91 8.98 30.31
CA GLU A 285 8.26 8.05 31.38
C GLU A 285 8.66 6.68 30.79
N ALA A 286 7.84 6.08 29.93
CA ALA A 286 8.09 4.77 29.37
C ALA A 286 9.40 4.68 28.55
N VAL A 287 9.67 5.68 27.71
CA VAL A 287 10.84 5.69 26.81
C VAL A 287 12.13 5.91 27.59
N GLU A 288 12.10 6.75 28.63
CA GLU A 288 13.30 7.09 29.41
C GLU A 288 13.60 6.06 30.52
N SER A 289 12.59 5.46 31.14
CA SER A 289 12.77 4.55 32.29
C SER A 289 12.99 3.08 31.92
N HIS A 290 12.54 2.63 30.74
CA HIS A 290 12.60 1.21 30.39
C HIS A 290 13.70 0.93 29.36
N HIS A 291 14.90 0.56 29.83
CA HIS A 291 16.02 0.16 28.98
C HIS A 291 15.67 -0.96 27.98
N GLY A 292 14.74 -1.85 28.36
CA GLY A 292 14.20 -2.90 27.48
C GLY A 292 13.37 -2.35 26.30
N ILE A 293 12.62 -1.27 26.50
CA ILE A 293 11.87 -0.59 25.45
C ILE A 293 12.85 0.08 24.48
N ARG A 294 13.79 0.88 25.01
CA ARG A 294 14.84 1.51 24.19
C ARG A 294 15.62 0.49 23.35
N ASN A 295 16.02 -0.64 23.94
CA ASN A 295 16.70 -1.72 23.20
C ASN A 295 15.82 -2.40 22.14
N TYR A 296 14.50 -2.48 22.36
CA TYR A 296 13.60 -3.06 21.36
C TYR A 296 13.49 -2.20 20.09
N TYR A 297 13.49 -0.87 20.24
CA TYR A 297 13.33 0.09 19.14
C TYR A 297 14.67 0.53 18.52
N HIS A 298 15.77 0.54 19.27
CA HIS A 298 17.09 1.00 18.78
C HIS A 298 18.18 -0.09 18.78
N GLY A 299 17.91 -1.27 19.35
CA GLY A 299 18.90 -2.34 19.50
C GLY A 299 18.92 -3.32 18.34
N ASN A 300 19.53 -4.49 18.57
CA ASN A 300 19.70 -5.52 17.54
C ASN A 300 18.36 -6.11 17.11
N HIS A 301 17.93 -5.80 15.88
CA HIS A 301 16.67 -6.29 15.32
C HIS A 301 16.68 -7.78 14.91
N ILE A 302 17.84 -8.43 14.91
CA ILE A 302 18.01 -9.86 14.60
C ILE A 302 17.96 -10.72 15.88
N ALA A 303 18.27 -10.14 17.05
CA ALA A 303 18.28 -10.86 18.31
C ALA A 303 16.91 -11.53 18.59
N GLY A 304 16.94 -12.86 18.75
CA GLY A 304 15.75 -13.69 18.99
C GLY A 304 14.84 -13.94 17.78
N ALA A 305 15.28 -13.68 16.55
CA ALA A 305 14.56 -14.11 15.35
C ALA A 305 15.13 -15.45 14.87
N ASN A 306 14.34 -16.53 14.93
CA ASN A 306 14.69 -17.77 14.26
C ASN A 306 14.43 -17.60 12.75
N LEU A 307 15.47 -17.21 12.00
CA LEU A 307 15.36 -16.89 10.57
C LEU A 307 14.98 -18.11 9.72
N SER A 308 15.23 -19.33 10.22
CA SER A 308 14.86 -20.59 9.56
C SER A 308 13.35 -20.85 9.55
N GLU A 309 12.61 -20.39 10.57
CA GLU A 309 11.16 -20.59 10.71
C GLU A 309 10.34 -19.34 10.34
N THR A 310 10.96 -18.17 10.36
CA THR A 310 10.26 -16.91 10.09
C THR A 310 10.08 -16.68 8.59
N THR A 311 8.90 -16.25 8.14
CA THR A 311 8.69 -15.83 6.75
C THR A 311 9.14 -14.38 6.55
N PRO A 312 9.60 -13.98 5.34
CA PRO A 312 9.97 -12.59 5.07
C PRO A 312 8.88 -11.57 5.41
N ARG A 313 7.60 -11.94 5.20
CA ARG A 313 6.44 -11.10 5.55
C ARG A 313 6.31 -10.87 7.05
N LYS A 314 6.44 -11.93 7.87
CA LYS A 314 6.40 -11.81 9.34
C LYS A 314 7.58 -10.99 9.85
N PHE A 315 8.75 -11.16 9.24
CA PHE A 315 9.94 -10.38 9.59
C PHE A 315 9.80 -8.89 9.25
N ALA A 316 9.30 -8.56 8.05
CA ALA A 316 9.02 -7.19 7.66
C ALA A 316 8.05 -6.50 8.64
N SER A 317 6.97 -7.20 9.03
CA SER A 317 6.03 -6.70 10.05
C SER A 317 6.70 -6.45 11.41
N LYS A 318 7.62 -7.34 11.83
CA LYS A 318 8.38 -7.22 13.08
C LYS A 318 9.36 -6.04 13.04
N LEU A 319 9.97 -5.75 11.89
CA LEU A 319 10.82 -4.59 11.70
C LEU A 319 10.01 -3.28 11.72
N GLN A 320 8.86 -3.27 11.05
CA GLN A 320 7.95 -2.12 11.07
C GLN A 320 7.50 -1.79 12.49
N SER A 321 7.14 -2.79 13.31
CA SER A 321 6.76 -2.60 14.71
C SER A 321 7.88 -2.11 15.63
N ARG A 322 9.12 -2.08 15.13
CA ARG A 322 10.33 -1.63 15.84
C ARG A 322 10.83 -0.28 15.38
N SER A 323 10.09 0.42 14.51
CA SER A 323 10.45 1.76 14.05
C SER A 323 10.69 2.72 15.23
N PRO A 324 11.85 3.42 15.29
CA PRO A 324 12.11 4.45 16.30
C PRO A 324 11.07 5.58 16.31
N LYS A 325 10.37 5.81 15.20
CA LYS A 325 9.28 6.80 15.14
C LYS A 325 8.19 6.54 16.18
N TYR A 326 7.96 5.29 16.58
CA TYR A 326 6.91 4.94 17.55
C TYR A 326 7.19 5.34 18.99
N ILE A 327 8.41 5.78 19.28
CA ILE A 327 8.79 6.32 20.59
C ILE A 327 9.16 7.81 20.50
N SER A 328 8.95 8.44 19.34
CA SER A 328 9.17 9.88 19.17
C SER A 328 8.08 10.67 19.89
N LEU A 329 8.49 11.55 20.80
CA LEU A 329 7.58 12.45 21.52
C LEU A 329 6.69 13.25 20.57
N LEU A 330 7.24 13.71 19.43
CA LEU A 330 6.50 14.54 18.46
C LEU A 330 5.24 13.85 17.94
N ASN A 331 5.30 12.53 17.71
CA ASN A 331 4.14 11.77 17.27
C ASN A 331 3.08 11.66 18.37
N HIS A 332 3.50 11.64 19.63
CA HIS A 332 2.60 11.56 20.78
C HIS A 332 1.96 12.90 21.15
N LEU A 333 2.44 14.03 20.64
CA LEU A 333 1.85 15.35 20.89
C LEU A 333 0.39 15.46 20.43
N ARG A 334 -0.01 14.65 19.43
CA ARG A 334 -1.39 14.62 18.93
C ARG A 334 -2.44 14.50 20.03
N ILE A 335 -2.21 13.66 21.05
CA ILE A 335 -3.21 13.44 22.11
C ILE A 335 -3.43 14.68 22.99
N TYR A 336 -2.50 15.64 22.94
CA TYR A 336 -2.52 16.86 23.74
C TYR A 336 -2.89 18.11 22.94
N LEU A 337 -3.52 17.95 21.77
CA LEU A 337 -3.97 19.09 20.98
C LEU A 337 -4.85 20.08 21.78
N PRO A 338 -5.77 19.64 22.66
CA PRO A 338 -6.53 20.55 23.51
C PRO A 338 -5.66 21.41 24.44
N GLU A 339 -4.59 20.85 25.00
CA GLU A 339 -3.65 21.55 25.90
C GLU A 339 -2.65 22.43 25.14
N LEU A 340 -2.24 22.01 23.93
CA LEU A 340 -1.39 22.80 23.04
C LEU A 340 -2.12 24.05 22.53
N PHE A 341 -3.42 23.93 22.25
CA PHE A 341 -4.24 24.97 21.63
C PHE A 341 -5.56 25.19 22.38
N PRO A 342 -5.52 25.75 23.61
CA PRO A 342 -6.69 25.89 24.47
C PRO A 342 -7.76 26.83 23.89
N ASN A 343 -7.36 27.79 23.05
CA ASN A 343 -8.23 28.83 22.49
C ASN A 343 -8.75 28.51 21.07
N LEU A 344 -8.31 27.40 20.48
CA LEU A 344 -8.79 26.96 19.16
C LEU A 344 -9.95 25.97 19.32
N ASP A 345 -10.89 26.05 18.38
CA ASP A 345 -12.08 25.21 18.29
C ASP A 345 -11.86 24.01 17.39
N LYS A 346 -11.23 24.22 16.22
CA LYS A 346 -10.90 23.14 15.27
C LYS A 346 -9.50 23.29 14.70
N VAL A 347 -8.81 22.17 14.51
CA VAL A 347 -7.50 22.12 13.85
C VAL A 347 -7.40 20.91 12.92
N VAL A 348 -6.63 21.03 11.84
CA VAL A 348 -6.21 19.87 11.03
C VAL A 348 -4.80 19.47 11.42
N PHE A 349 -4.62 18.25 11.91
CA PHE A 349 -3.29 17.70 12.14
C PHE A 349 -2.79 16.97 10.89
N LEU A 350 -1.53 17.19 10.53
CA LEU A 350 -0.86 16.60 9.38
C LEU A 350 0.43 15.86 9.78
N ASP A 351 0.65 14.65 9.24
CA ASP A 351 1.97 13.98 9.29
C ASP A 351 2.98 14.69 8.35
N ASP A 352 4.27 14.42 8.53
CA ASP A 352 5.35 15.04 7.75
C ASP A 352 5.59 14.38 6.38
N ASP A 353 5.11 13.17 6.19
CA ASP A 353 5.25 12.35 5.00
C ASP A 353 4.00 12.40 4.12
N ILE A 354 3.35 13.57 4.04
CA ILE A 354 2.21 13.82 3.18
C ILE A 354 2.50 14.90 2.13
N VAL A 355 1.61 14.97 1.14
CA VAL A 355 1.50 16.09 0.20
C VAL A 355 0.05 16.49 0.08
N ILE A 356 -0.23 17.78 0.20
CA ILE A 356 -1.54 18.37 -0.05
C ILE A 356 -1.62 18.75 -1.53
N GLN A 357 -2.65 18.29 -2.22
CA GLN A 357 -2.86 18.53 -3.66
C GLN A 357 -4.12 19.35 -3.96
N ARG A 358 -4.98 19.58 -2.96
CA ARG A 358 -6.23 20.33 -3.07
C ARG A 358 -6.46 21.20 -1.85
N ASP A 359 -7.35 22.18 -1.99
CA ASP A 359 -7.74 23.04 -0.89
C ASP A 359 -8.40 22.24 0.24
N LEU A 360 -7.88 22.42 1.45
CA LEU A 360 -8.35 21.72 2.65
C LEU A 360 -9.34 22.54 3.47
N SER A 361 -9.62 23.80 3.09
CA SER A 361 -10.60 24.62 3.81
C SER A 361 -11.96 23.96 4.02
N PRO A 362 -12.51 23.15 3.08
CA PRO A 362 -13.82 22.52 3.29
C PRO A 362 -13.84 21.49 4.44
N LEU A 363 -12.67 21.06 4.96
CA LEU A 363 -12.61 20.19 6.15
C LEU A 363 -13.24 20.86 7.40
N TRP A 364 -13.17 22.19 7.52
CA TRP A 364 -13.75 22.91 8.66
C TRP A 364 -15.29 22.90 8.63
N ASP A 365 -15.88 22.76 7.44
CA ASP A 365 -17.32 22.75 7.22
C ASP A 365 -17.93 21.36 7.38
N ILE A 366 -17.12 20.31 7.52
CA ILE A 366 -17.61 18.95 7.78
C ILE A 366 -18.31 18.92 9.15
N ASP A 367 -19.56 18.48 9.15
CA ASP A 367 -20.28 18.17 10.38
C ASP A 367 -19.74 16.87 10.99
N LEU A 368 -19.09 16.98 12.14
CA LEU A 368 -18.58 15.83 12.89
C LEU A 368 -19.68 15.17 13.75
N HIS A 369 -20.93 15.66 13.70
CA HIS A 369 -22.07 15.13 14.44
C HIS A 369 -21.79 15.00 15.95
N GLY A 370 -21.18 16.04 16.52
CA GLY A 370 -20.79 16.07 17.94
C GLY A 370 -19.61 15.16 18.31
N LYS A 371 -18.90 14.60 17.33
CA LYS A 371 -17.69 13.80 17.55
C LYS A 371 -16.43 14.66 17.46
N VAL A 372 -15.33 14.11 17.96
CA VAL A 372 -14.06 14.84 18.13
C VAL A 372 -13.20 14.80 16.86
N ASN A 373 -13.13 13.66 16.19
CA ASN A 373 -12.18 13.41 15.11
C ASN A 373 -12.91 13.12 13.79
N GLY A 374 -12.59 13.84 12.72
CA GLY A 374 -12.91 13.45 11.34
C GLY A 374 -11.73 12.72 10.71
N ALA A 375 -11.93 11.44 10.35
CA ALA A 375 -10.87 10.56 9.85
C ALA A 375 -11.36 9.65 8.72
N VAL A 376 -10.45 9.30 7.80
CA VAL A 376 -10.75 8.28 6.78
C VAL A 376 -10.68 6.90 7.41
N GLU A 377 -11.75 6.13 7.26
CA GLU A 377 -11.80 4.72 7.66
C GLU A 377 -10.91 3.87 6.75
N THR A 378 -10.18 2.93 7.36
CA THR A 378 -9.21 2.07 6.69
C THR A 378 -9.68 0.62 6.54
N CYS A 379 -10.97 0.36 6.71
CA CYS A 379 -11.60 -0.95 6.44
C CYS A 379 -12.54 -0.93 5.21
N ARG A 380 -12.62 0.23 4.52
CA ARG A 380 -13.50 0.45 3.37
C ARG A 380 -12.67 1.03 2.22
N GLY A 381 -12.54 0.29 1.12
CA GLY A 381 -11.85 0.77 -0.06
C GLY A 381 -11.44 -0.37 -0.99
N GLU A 382 -11.00 -0.02 -2.18
CA GLU A 382 -10.56 -0.97 -3.21
C GLU A 382 -9.17 -1.55 -2.91
N ASP A 383 -8.34 -0.84 -2.13
CA ASP A 383 -7.01 -1.32 -1.77
C ASP A 383 -7.08 -2.37 -0.64
N GLU A 384 -6.88 -3.63 -0.99
CA GLU A 384 -6.92 -4.76 -0.05
C GLU A 384 -5.80 -4.75 1.00
N TRP A 385 -4.78 -3.90 0.86
CA TRP A 385 -3.63 -3.91 1.75
C TRP A 385 -3.70 -2.79 2.80
N VAL A 386 -4.05 -1.57 2.43
CA VAL A 386 -4.14 -0.40 3.32
C VAL A 386 -5.57 -0.11 3.77
N MET A 387 -6.57 -0.41 2.92
CA MET A 387 -7.98 -0.11 3.19
C MET A 387 -8.77 -1.34 3.69
N SER A 388 -8.08 -2.38 4.18
CA SER A 388 -8.66 -3.60 4.79
C SER A 388 -8.38 -3.76 6.29
N LYS A 389 -7.96 -2.68 6.97
CA LYS A 389 -7.52 -2.67 8.37
C LYS A 389 -8.70 -2.56 9.35
N ARG A 390 -8.78 -3.54 10.24
CA ARG A 390 -9.70 -3.59 11.40
C ARG A 390 -8.89 -3.71 12.69
N LEU A 391 -9.55 -3.65 13.84
CA LEU A 391 -8.85 -3.70 15.13
C LEU A 391 -8.02 -4.99 15.30
N ARG A 392 -8.44 -6.13 14.73
CA ARG A 392 -7.65 -7.38 14.68
C ARG A 392 -6.25 -7.23 14.09
N ASN A 393 -6.01 -6.21 13.27
CA ASN A 393 -4.70 -5.95 12.67
C ASN A 393 -3.75 -5.22 13.63
N TYR A 394 -4.27 -4.60 14.68
CA TYR A 394 -3.50 -3.73 15.59
C TYR A 394 -3.34 -4.32 17.00
N PHE A 395 -4.28 -5.16 17.44
CA PHE A 395 -4.31 -5.69 18.80
C PHE A 395 -4.16 -7.21 18.85
N ASN A 396 -3.57 -7.69 19.95
CA ASN A 396 -3.50 -9.09 20.28
C ASN A 396 -4.79 -9.55 20.99
N PHE A 397 -5.73 -10.10 20.24
CA PHE A 397 -7.01 -10.60 20.77
C PHE A 397 -6.89 -11.87 21.63
N SER A 398 -5.72 -12.48 21.74
CA SER A 398 -5.48 -13.51 22.77
C SER A 398 -5.30 -12.91 24.17
N HIS A 399 -5.08 -11.59 24.28
CA HIS A 399 -4.95 -10.93 25.57
C HIS A 399 -6.34 -10.69 26.20
N PRO A 400 -6.62 -11.14 27.44
CA PRO A 400 -7.96 -11.06 28.04
C PRO A 400 -8.56 -9.65 28.09
N LEU A 401 -7.76 -8.64 28.44
CA LEU A 401 -8.23 -7.24 28.46
C LEU A 401 -8.61 -6.72 27.06
N ILE A 402 -7.94 -7.16 26.00
CA ILE A 402 -8.29 -6.75 24.64
C ILE A 402 -9.59 -7.43 24.21
N ALA A 403 -9.67 -8.75 24.36
CA ALA A 403 -10.85 -9.53 23.98
C ALA A 403 -12.13 -9.10 24.73
N LYS A 404 -11.99 -8.62 25.97
CA LYS A 404 -13.12 -8.15 26.78
C LYS A 404 -13.66 -6.78 26.34
N HIS A 405 -12.81 -5.90 25.82
CA HIS A 405 -13.16 -4.48 25.61
C HIS A 405 -13.25 -4.06 24.15
N LEU A 406 -12.62 -4.80 23.23
CA LEU A 406 -12.54 -4.47 21.81
C LEU A 406 -13.22 -5.55 20.96
N ASP A 407 -13.75 -5.15 19.81
CA ASP A 407 -14.27 -6.04 18.79
C ASP A 407 -13.23 -6.18 17.66
N PRO A 408 -12.78 -7.39 17.28
CA PRO A 408 -11.83 -7.57 16.19
C PRO A 408 -12.32 -7.06 14.83
N GLU A 409 -13.64 -6.97 14.62
CA GLU A 409 -14.26 -6.53 13.38
C GLU A 409 -14.49 -5.03 13.30
N GLU A 410 -14.27 -4.29 14.39
CA GLU A 410 -14.42 -2.84 14.39
C GLU A 410 -13.42 -2.17 13.43
N CYS A 411 -13.89 -1.16 12.71
CA CYS A 411 -13.12 -0.49 11.66
C CYS A 411 -12.00 0.34 12.27
N ALA A 412 -10.78 0.23 11.73
CA ALA A 412 -9.72 1.18 12.07
C ALA A 412 -9.81 2.42 11.17
N TRP A 413 -9.17 3.50 11.60
CA TRP A 413 -9.12 4.76 10.86
C TRP A 413 -7.67 5.27 10.73
N ALA A 414 -7.45 6.16 9.77
CA ALA A 414 -6.15 6.69 9.43
C ALA A 414 -5.79 7.88 10.33
N TYR A 415 -4.60 7.85 10.94
CA TYR A 415 -4.17 8.89 11.87
C TYR A 415 -3.27 9.95 11.24
N GLY A 416 -3.03 9.93 9.92
CA GLY A 416 -2.02 10.81 9.30
C GLY A 416 -2.52 12.18 8.82
N MET A 417 -3.83 12.31 8.65
CA MET A 417 -4.50 13.59 8.41
C MET A 417 -5.87 13.50 9.06
N ASN A 418 -6.13 14.42 9.98
CA ASN A 418 -7.35 14.39 10.80
C ASN A 418 -7.79 15.82 11.11
N ILE A 419 -9.09 16.07 11.01
CA ILE A 419 -9.71 17.28 11.55
C ILE A 419 -10.17 16.97 12.99
N PHE A 420 -9.78 17.82 13.93
CA PHE A 420 -10.17 17.67 15.34
C PHE A 420 -11.00 18.86 15.81
N ASP A 421 -12.16 18.60 16.40
CA ASP A 421 -12.92 19.57 17.18
C ASP A 421 -12.42 19.55 18.63
N LEU A 422 -11.53 20.50 18.93
CA LEU A 422 -10.91 20.67 20.23
C LEU A 422 -11.91 21.14 21.29
N ARG A 423 -12.94 21.90 20.90
CA ARG A 423 -13.99 22.35 21.81
C ARG A 423 -14.80 21.18 22.35
N THR A 424 -15.10 20.20 21.48
CA THR A 424 -15.76 18.95 21.85
C THR A 424 -14.79 18.05 22.61
N TRP A 425 -13.54 17.94 22.16
CA TRP A 425 -12.51 17.11 22.82
C TRP A 425 -12.32 17.48 24.29
N ARG A 426 -12.25 18.78 24.62
CA ARG A 426 -12.09 19.27 26.01
C ARG A 426 -13.17 18.77 26.98
N LYS A 427 -14.30 18.27 26.48
CA LYS A 427 -15.43 17.75 27.28
C LYS A 427 -15.43 16.21 27.41
N THR A 428 -14.38 15.55 26.95
CA THR A 428 -14.25 14.08 26.94
C THR A 428 -13.11 13.59 27.83
N ASP A 429 -13.07 12.28 28.09
CA ASP A 429 -12.00 11.60 28.83
C ASP A 429 -10.92 10.97 27.92
N ILE A 430 -10.95 11.25 26.60
CA ILE A 430 -10.07 10.65 25.58
C ILE A 430 -8.59 10.60 26.02
N ARG A 431 -8.05 11.70 26.57
CA ARG A 431 -6.65 11.75 27.01
C ARG A 431 -6.39 10.79 28.17
N GLU A 432 -7.29 10.72 29.14
CA GLU A 432 -7.16 9.83 30.30
C GLU A 432 -7.34 8.37 29.90
N THR A 433 -8.26 8.07 28.99
CA THR A 433 -8.42 6.74 28.38
C THR A 433 -7.13 6.34 27.66
N TYR A 434 -6.57 7.22 26.83
CA TYR A 434 -5.31 6.98 26.12
C TYR A 434 -4.16 6.68 27.09
N HIS A 435 -3.99 7.50 28.13
CA HIS A 435 -2.96 7.29 29.16
C HIS A 435 -3.14 5.97 29.91
N SER A 436 -4.37 5.65 30.31
CA SER A 436 -4.69 4.44 31.08
C SER A 436 -4.37 3.17 30.30
N TRP A 437 -4.77 3.13 29.03
CA TRP A 437 -4.48 2.00 28.14
C TRP A 437 -3.00 1.86 27.82
N LEU A 438 -2.30 2.99 27.59
CA LEU A 438 -0.86 2.97 27.39
C LEU A 438 -0.13 2.41 28.63
N LYS A 439 -0.47 2.89 29.83
CA LYS A 439 0.08 2.38 31.09
C LYS A 439 -0.24 0.89 31.29
N ALA A 440 -1.44 0.44 30.95
CA ALA A 440 -1.81 -0.98 31.04
C ALA A 440 -0.97 -1.85 30.08
N ASN A 441 -0.77 -1.41 28.84
CA ASN A 441 0.05 -2.14 27.88
C ASN A 441 1.52 -2.20 28.31
N LEU A 442 2.06 -1.10 28.87
CA LEU A 442 3.41 -1.07 29.44
C LEU A 442 3.57 -2.06 30.59
N LYS A 443 2.63 -2.07 31.55
CA LYS A 443 2.61 -3.06 32.65
C LYS A 443 2.50 -4.51 32.17
N SER A 444 1.93 -4.73 30.98
CA SER A 444 1.83 -6.04 30.34
C SER A 444 3.04 -6.40 29.47
N ASN A 445 4.16 -5.69 29.54
CA ASN A 445 5.33 -5.88 28.68
C ASN A 445 5.02 -5.81 27.17
N LEU A 446 4.13 -4.89 26.76
CA LEU A 446 3.75 -4.68 25.35
C LEU A 446 3.15 -5.94 24.69
N THR A 447 2.36 -6.71 25.44
CA THR A 447 1.70 -7.92 24.95
C THR A 447 0.35 -7.64 24.30
N MET A 448 -0.30 -6.51 24.62
CA MET A 448 -1.57 -6.11 24.00
C MET A 448 -1.36 -5.56 22.58
N TRP A 449 -0.34 -4.72 22.40
CA TRP A 449 0.15 -4.25 21.09
C TRP A 449 1.61 -3.74 21.23
N LYS A 450 2.32 -3.56 20.11
CA LYS A 450 3.65 -2.92 20.10
C LYS A 450 3.51 -1.40 20.08
N LEU A 451 4.37 -0.65 20.78
CA LEU A 451 4.23 0.81 20.89
C LEU A 451 4.11 1.48 19.53
N GLY A 452 3.37 2.58 19.54
CA GLY A 452 2.92 3.38 18.43
C GLY A 452 1.74 4.24 18.92
N THR A 453 1.41 5.29 18.16
CA THR A 453 0.36 6.25 18.54
C THR A 453 -1.03 5.80 18.12
N LEU A 454 -1.14 5.09 16.99
CA LEU A 454 -2.42 4.69 16.42
C LEU A 454 -3.19 3.70 17.30
N PRO A 455 -2.62 2.56 17.80
CA PRO A 455 -3.40 1.63 18.61
C PRO A 455 -4.04 2.26 19.88
N PRO A 456 -3.32 2.99 20.75
CA PRO A 456 -3.97 3.63 21.89
C PRO A 456 -4.97 4.72 21.47
N ALA A 457 -4.77 5.38 20.32
CA ALA A 457 -5.75 6.32 19.78
C ALA A 457 -7.03 5.62 19.27
N LEU A 458 -6.93 4.47 18.60
CA LEU A 458 -8.10 3.67 18.17
C LEU A 458 -9.00 3.35 19.36
N ILE A 459 -8.41 3.05 20.53
CA ILE A 459 -9.17 2.79 21.76
C ILE A 459 -9.73 4.09 22.33
N ALA A 460 -8.90 5.12 22.51
CA ALA A 460 -9.29 6.36 23.18
C ALA A 460 -10.37 7.13 22.43
N PHE A 461 -10.35 7.11 21.10
CA PHE A 461 -11.33 7.79 20.26
C PHE A 461 -12.54 6.91 19.91
N LYS A 462 -12.68 5.72 20.50
CA LYS A 462 -13.84 4.86 20.24
C LYS A 462 -15.15 5.61 20.56
N GLY A 463 -16.05 5.68 19.59
CA GLY A 463 -17.29 6.47 19.68
C GLY A 463 -17.14 7.97 19.39
N HIS A 464 -15.92 8.47 19.23
CA HIS A 464 -15.59 9.89 19.01
C HIS A 464 -15.03 10.18 17.61
N VAL A 465 -15.16 9.25 16.66
CA VAL A 465 -14.71 9.42 15.26
C VAL A 465 -15.89 9.49 14.30
N GLN A 466 -15.90 10.52 13.48
CA GLN A 466 -16.73 10.64 12.29
C GLN A 466 -15.91 10.20 11.07
N ALA A 467 -16.42 9.22 10.33
CA ALA A 467 -15.82 8.83 9.07
C ALA A 467 -16.01 9.96 8.05
N ILE A 468 -14.92 10.38 7.41
CA ILE A 468 -14.95 11.32 6.28
C ILE A 468 -14.63 10.57 4.98
N ASP A 469 -14.97 11.19 3.84
CA ASP A 469 -14.78 10.60 2.52
C ASP A 469 -13.31 10.23 2.25
N SER A 470 -13.08 9.06 1.65
CA SER A 470 -11.73 8.53 1.43
C SER A 470 -10.91 9.35 0.43
N SER A 471 -11.53 10.20 -0.40
CA SER A 471 -10.83 11.12 -1.28
C SER A 471 -10.04 12.20 -0.53
N TRP A 472 -10.35 12.44 0.75
CA TRP A 472 -9.59 13.38 1.58
C TRP A 472 -8.19 12.88 1.90
N HIS A 473 -8.00 11.58 2.13
CA HIS A 473 -6.74 11.01 2.61
C HIS A 473 -6.41 9.67 1.96
N MET A 474 -5.56 9.69 0.94
CA MET A 474 -5.04 8.48 0.30
C MET A 474 -3.76 8.01 0.98
N LEU A 475 -3.74 6.73 1.33
CA LEU A 475 -2.65 6.06 2.04
C LEU A 475 -1.94 5.07 1.10
N GLY A 476 -0.79 4.56 1.55
CA GLY A 476 -0.11 3.41 0.96
C GLY A 476 1.14 3.72 0.17
N LEU A 477 1.43 5.00 -0.10
CA LEU A 477 2.48 5.40 -1.03
C LEU A 477 3.89 5.06 -0.53
N GLY A 478 4.08 4.82 0.78
CA GLY A 478 5.36 4.38 1.35
C GLY A 478 5.51 2.86 1.46
N TYR A 479 4.52 2.09 1.02
CA TYR A 479 4.49 0.64 1.20
C TYR A 479 4.39 -0.17 -0.09
N GLN A 480 3.63 0.30 -1.08
CA GLN A 480 3.36 -0.45 -2.31
C GLN A 480 3.88 0.30 -3.54
N SER A 481 4.46 -0.47 -4.47
CA SER A 481 4.94 0.06 -5.76
C SER A 481 3.87 0.08 -6.84
N ASN A 482 2.76 -0.63 -6.68
CA ASN A 482 1.69 -0.76 -7.68
C ASN A 482 0.50 0.16 -7.38
N THR A 483 0.77 1.40 -6.96
CA THR A 483 -0.27 2.38 -6.65
C THR A 483 -0.88 2.95 -7.93
N ASN A 484 -2.22 3.04 -7.98
CA ASN A 484 -2.92 3.66 -9.11
C ASN A 484 -2.67 5.18 -9.14
N ILE A 485 -1.91 5.64 -10.13
CA ILE A 485 -1.53 7.04 -10.32
C ILE A 485 -2.74 7.98 -10.51
N GLU A 486 -3.81 7.51 -11.14
CA GLU A 486 -5.01 8.34 -11.33
C GLU A 486 -5.73 8.60 -10.01
N ASN A 487 -5.70 7.64 -9.09
CA ASN A 487 -6.21 7.85 -7.74
C ASN A 487 -5.30 8.80 -6.95
N VAL A 488 -3.97 8.68 -7.11
CA VAL A 488 -3.00 9.61 -6.50
C VAL A 488 -3.28 11.04 -6.94
N LYS A 489 -3.48 11.30 -8.23
CA LYS A 489 -3.78 12.65 -8.75
C LYS A 489 -5.11 13.22 -8.23
N LYS A 490 -6.08 12.36 -7.93
CA LYS A 490 -7.43 12.77 -7.48
C LYS A 490 -7.53 13.00 -5.98
N ALA A 491 -6.67 12.42 -5.17
CA ALA A 491 -6.73 12.57 -3.72
C ALA A 491 -6.37 13.99 -3.26
N ALA A 492 -7.06 14.50 -2.25
CA ALA A 492 -6.76 15.80 -1.65
C ALA A 492 -5.44 15.78 -0.89
N VAL A 493 -5.20 14.72 -0.10
CA VAL A 493 -3.94 14.46 0.59
C VAL A 493 -3.44 13.08 0.22
N ILE A 494 -2.18 12.97 -0.20
CA ILE A 494 -1.50 11.70 -0.43
C ILE A 494 -0.47 11.47 0.66
N HIS A 495 -0.38 10.25 1.17
CA HIS A 495 0.41 9.91 2.34
C HIS A 495 1.41 8.80 2.02
N TYR A 496 2.69 9.11 2.16
CA TYR A 496 3.81 8.19 2.03
C TYR A 496 4.03 7.38 3.32
N ASN A 497 2.95 6.94 3.97
CA ASN A 497 3.03 6.10 5.15
C ASN A 497 3.76 4.79 4.82
N GLY A 498 4.65 4.36 5.71
CA GLY A 498 5.54 3.24 5.49
C GLY A 498 7.02 3.63 5.42
N GLN A 499 7.85 2.76 4.86
CA GLN A 499 9.32 2.92 4.87
C GLN A 499 9.86 3.63 3.63
N SER A 500 9.14 3.58 2.52
CA SER A 500 9.61 4.06 1.21
C SER A 500 9.30 5.55 1.08
N LYS A 501 10.04 6.40 1.80
CA LYS A 501 9.81 7.86 1.80
C LYS A 501 10.31 8.50 0.50
N PRO A 502 9.68 9.59 0.02
CA PRO A 502 10.03 10.20 -1.26
C PRO A 502 11.42 10.85 -1.25
N TRP A 503 11.90 11.29 -0.09
CA TRP A 503 13.24 11.84 0.11
C TRP A 503 14.33 10.78 0.38
N LEU A 504 14.01 9.50 0.25
CA LEU A 504 14.96 8.40 0.37
C LEU A 504 15.15 7.71 -0.97
N GLU A 505 16.34 7.15 -1.20
CA GLU A 505 16.66 6.35 -2.38
C GLU A 505 15.72 5.14 -2.52
N ILE A 506 15.35 4.52 -1.39
CA ILE A 506 14.41 3.39 -1.32
C ILE A 506 12.95 3.78 -1.60
N GLY A 507 12.66 5.07 -1.83
CA GLY A 507 11.34 5.56 -2.23
C GLY A 507 10.97 5.11 -3.65
N PHE A 508 9.66 5.02 -3.94
CA PHE A 508 9.20 4.61 -5.26
C PHE A 508 9.35 5.75 -6.27
N GLU A 509 10.16 5.54 -7.31
CA GLU A 509 10.51 6.55 -8.30
C GLU A 509 9.31 7.18 -8.99
N HIS A 510 8.30 6.38 -9.36
CA HIS A 510 7.09 6.85 -10.04
C HIS A 510 6.17 7.71 -9.14
N LEU A 511 6.34 7.67 -7.81
CA LEU A 511 5.58 8.49 -6.86
C LEU A 511 6.37 9.73 -6.40
N ARG A 512 7.71 9.69 -6.47
CA ARG A 512 8.60 10.78 -6.05
C ARG A 512 8.28 12.15 -6.70
N PRO A 513 7.85 12.26 -7.98
CA PRO A 513 7.47 13.53 -8.60
C PRO A 513 6.36 14.31 -7.88
N PHE A 514 5.42 13.61 -7.23
CA PHE A 514 4.33 14.28 -6.51
C PHE A 514 4.82 15.04 -5.27
N TRP A 515 5.95 14.62 -4.69
CA TRP A 515 6.57 15.26 -3.54
C TRP A 515 7.65 16.27 -3.95
N THR A 516 8.54 15.88 -4.87
CA THR A 516 9.68 16.71 -5.31
C THR A 516 9.28 18.01 -6.01
N LYS A 517 8.10 18.08 -6.63
CA LYS A 517 7.59 19.33 -7.21
C LYS A 517 7.41 20.48 -6.21
N TYR A 518 7.36 20.17 -4.90
CA TYR A 518 7.27 21.17 -3.82
C TYR A 518 8.63 21.47 -3.17
N VAL A 519 9.72 20.86 -3.64
CA VAL A 519 11.07 21.19 -3.20
C VAL A 519 11.62 22.33 -4.06
N ASN A 520 12.02 23.43 -3.42
CA ASN A 520 12.63 24.55 -4.13
C ASN A 520 14.13 24.28 -4.39
N TYR A 521 14.44 23.65 -5.51
CA TYR A 521 15.83 23.37 -5.91
C TYR A 521 16.67 24.61 -6.25
N SER A 522 16.04 25.78 -6.43
CA SER A 522 16.77 27.05 -6.59
C SER A 522 17.24 27.63 -5.26
N ASN A 523 16.77 27.10 -4.13
CA ASN A 523 17.22 27.53 -2.80
C ASN A 523 18.67 27.11 -2.54
N ASP A 524 19.48 28.04 -2.03
CA ASP A 524 20.91 27.80 -1.80
C ASP A 524 21.21 26.66 -0.82
N PHE A 525 20.41 26.48 0.22
CA PHE A 525 20.60 25.38 1.17
C PHE A 525 20.28 24.03 0.52
N ILE A 526 19.20 23.97 -0.26
CA ILE A 526 18.78 22.74 -0.97
C ILE A 526 19.85 22.31 -1.98
N ARG A 527 20.29 23.26 -2.83
CA ARG A 527 21.32 23.02 -3.86
C ARG A 527 22.66 22.62 -3.24
N ASN A 528 23.14 23.38 -2.26
CA ASN A 528 24.47 23.13 -1.69
C ASN A 528 24.54 21.89 -0.77
N CYS A 529 23.39 21.38 -0.33
CA CYS A 529 23.31 20.12 0.41
C CYS A 529 22.95 18.92 -0.49
N HIS A 530 22.93 19.09 -1.81
CA HIS A 530 22.70 18.00 -2.78
C HIS A 530 21.45 17.18 -2.45
N ILE A 531 20.35 17.87 -2.13
CA ILE A 531 19.09 17.20 -1.77
C ILE A 531 18.55 16.47 -3.01
N LEU A 532 18.59 15.14 -2.96
CA LEU A 532 18.08 14.26 -4.03
C LEU A 532 18.82 14.39 -5.38
N GLU A 533 20.07 14.84 -5.35
CA GLU A 533 21.00 14.77 -6.50
C GLU A 533 21.72 13.42 -6.60
#